data_AF-K1XVA9-F1
#
_entry.id   AF-K1XVA9-F1
#
_cell.length_a   1.000
_cell.length_b   1.000
_cell.length_c   1.000
_cell.angle_alpha   90.00
_cell.angle_beta   90.00
_cell.angle_gamma   90.00
#
_symmetry.space_group_name_H-M   'P 1'
#
loop_
_entity.id
_entity.type
_entity.pdbx_description
1 polymer ?
#
loop_
_entity_poly.entity_id
_entity_poly.type
_entity_poly.pdbx_seq_one_letter_code
_entity_poly.pdbx_strand_id
1 'polypeptide(L)'
;GPPASNCLAELRSLMVFDCRGNLLPCPSLRTGEMAYGDVLIGVDFRAEAQLCQRRLPDSCRNACAVLPLCKGGCRNQALVARGDFNGIDCRRDELLFLIKYYVVTEIMKAGVAFDAWDEVFDHPCSPECQGLAWHI
;
A
#
# COMPACT_ATOMS: atom_id res chain seq x y z
N GLY A 1 16.00 -2.57 -1.24
CA GLY A 1 15.15 -2.81 -2.42
C GLY A 1 14.51 -1.51 -2.86
N PRO A 2 13.87 -1.47 -4.04
CA PRO A 2 13.18 -0.27 -4.51
C PRO A 2 12.05 0.13 -3.54
N PRO A 3 11.75 1.43 -3.39
CA PRO A 3 10.65 1.91 -2.57
C PRO A 3 9.30 1.35 -3.05
N ALA A 4 8.53 0.78 -2.13
CA ALA A 4 7.19 0.25 -2.40
C ALA A 4 6.35 0.27 -1.12
N SER A 5 5.03 0.32 -1.28
CA SER A 5 4.07 0.19 -0.18
C SER A 5 3.54 -1.24 -0.17
N ASN A 6 4.35 -2.20 0.32
CA ASN A 6 3.96 -3.61 0.38
C ASN A 6 3.03 -3.86 1.56
N CYS A 7 1.73 -3.61 1.37
CA CYS A 7 0.73 -3.98 2.36
C CYS A 7 0.61 -5.51 2.43
N LEU A 8 0.95 -6.09 3.59
CA LEU A 8 0.90 -7.54 3.81
C LEU A 8 -0.51 -8.11 3.64
N ALA A 9 -1.55 -7.33 3.94
CA ALA A 9 -2.95 -7.71 3.76
C ALA A 9 -3.35 -7.94 2.28
N GLU A 10 -2.56 -7.46 1.32
CA GLU A 10 -2.77 -7.72 -0.11
C GLU A 10 -2.12 -9.04 -0.57
N LEU A 11 -1.30 -9.67 0.28
CA LEU A 11 -0.49 -10.83 -0.08
C LEU A 11 -1.03 -12.09 0.60
N ARG A 12 -1.92 -12.82 -0.08
CA ARG A 12 -2.52 -14.07 0.45
C ARG A 12 -1.50 -15.15 0.83
N SER A 13 -0.30 -15.12 0.26
CA SER A 13 0.78 -16.05 0.60
C SER A 13 1.45 -15.73 1.94
N LEU A 14 1.14 -14.60 2.56
CA LEU A 14 1.70 -14.17 3.84
C LEU A 14 0.59 -14.19 4.88
N MET A 15 0.72 -15.11 5.84
CA MET A 15 -0.19 -15.24 6.95
C MET A 15 0.42 -14.61 8.19
N VAL A 16 -0.40 -13.86 8.92
CA VAL A 16 -0.03 -13.28 10.21
C VAL A 16 -0.92 -13.91 11.26
N PHE A 17 -0.36 -14.25 12.41
CA PHE A 17 -1.14 -14.71 13.56
C PHE A 17 -0.63 -14.08 14.85
N ASP A 18 -1.54 -13.87 15.79
CA ASP A 18 -1.20 -13.35 17.11
C ASP A 18 -0.81 -14.46 18.10
N CYS A 19 -0.43 -14.08 19.32
CA CYS A 19 -0.03 -15.01 20.37
C CYS A 19 -1.17 -15.93 20.86
N ARG A 20 -2.41 -15.68 20.46
CA ARG A 20 -3.57 -16.52 20.77
C ARG A 20 -3.95 -17.45 19.62
N GLY A 21 -3.25 -17.36 18.49
CA GLY A 21 -3.50 -18.19 17.32
C GLY A 21 -4.48 -17.59 16.31
N ASN A 22 -4.99 -16.37 16.52
CA ASN A 22 -5.92 -15.78 15.55
C ASN A 22 -5.18 -15.41 14.26
N LEU A 23 -5.73 -15.77 13.10
CA LEU A 23 -5.21 -15.36 11.79
C LEU A 23 -5.66 -13.92 11.48
N LEU A 24 -4.70 -13.02 11.30
CA LEU A 24 -4.90 -11.58 11.10
C LEU A 24 -4.42 -11.13 9.71
N PRO A 25 -5.02 -10.09 9.11
CA PRO A 25 -4.60 -9.62 7.78
C PRO A 25 -3.34 -8.76 7.82
N CYS A 26 -2.96 -8.24 8.99
CA CYS A 26 -1.87 -7.29 9.14
C CYS A 26 -1.27 -7.39 10.55
N PRO A 27 0.07 -7.33 10.71
CA PRO A 27 0.71 -7.38 12.03
C PRO A 27 0.48 -6.11 12.86
N SER A 28 -0.02 -5.04 12.25
CA SER A 28 -0.34 -3.79 12.96
C SER A 28 -1.69 -3.83 13.69
N LEU A 29 -2.51 -4.88 13.47
CA LEU A 29 -3.78 -5.04 14.15
C LEU A 29 -3.59 -5.67 15.53
N ARG A 30 -4.49 -5.34 16.46
CA ARG A 30 -4.45 -5.91 17.81
C ARG A 30 -5.00 -7.33 17.83
N THR A 31 -4.72 -8.04 18.92
CA THR A 31 -5.16 -9.42 19.14
C THR A 31 -6.65 -9.61 18.84
N GLY A 32 -6.96 -10.52 17.91
CA GLY A 32 -8.31 -10.84 17.46
C GLY A 32 -9.01 -9.81 16.57
N GLU A 33 -8.40 -8.65 16.30
CA GLU A 33 -9.00 -7.60 15.49
C GLU A 33 -9.02 -7.99 14.01
N MET A 34 -10.22 -8.09 13.42
CA MET A 34 -10.42 -8.56 12.04
C MET A 34 -9.84 -9.97 11.79
N ALA A 35 -9.86 -10.82 12.81
CA ALA A 35 -9.45 -12.20 12.67
C ALA A 35 -10.33 -12.92 11.63
N TYR A 36 -9.69 -13.67 10.73
CA TYR A 36 -10.37 -14.47 9.71
C TYR A 36 -10.07 -15.97 9.86
N GLY A 37 -9.70 -16.40 11.06
CA GLY A 37 -9.46 -17.80 11.37
C GLY A 37 -8.62 -17.97 12.60
N ASP A 38 -8.21 -19.21 12.84
CA ASP A 38 -7.37 -19.60 13.96
C ASP A 38 -6.39 -20.69 13.50
N VAL A 39 -5.17 -20.71 14.02
CA VAL A 39 -4.13 -21.67 13.60
C VAL A 39 -4.49 -23.13 13.91
N LEU A 40 -5.37 -23.39 14.88
CA LEU A 40 -5.83 -24.73 15.25
C LEU A 40 -7.09 -25.14 14.49
N ILE A 41 -7.93 -24.18 14.10
CA ILE A 41 -9.23 -24.43 13.45
C ILE A 41 -9.13 -24.30 11.91
N GLY A 42 -8.22 -23.45 11.43
CA GLY A 42 -8.04 -23.12 10.02
C GLY A 42 -8.59 -21.74 9.63
N VAL A 43 -8.64 -21.51 8.32
CA VAL A 43 -9.07 -20.25 7.69
C VAL A 43 -10.59 -20.22 7.51
N ASP A 44 -11.23 -19.15 7.98
CA ASP A 44 -12.57 -18.76 7.51
C ASP A 44 -12.44 -18.05 6.17
N PHE A 45 -12.59 -18.80 5.09
CA PHE A 45 -12.47 -18.28 3.72
C PHE A 45 -13.51 -17.21 3.38
N ARG A 46 -14.66 -17.16 4.08
CA ARG A 46 -15.66 -16.12 3.86
C ARG A 46 -15.19 -14.81 4.46
N ALA A 47 -14.70 -14.84 5.70
CA ALA A 47 -14.11 -13.67 6.36
C ALA A 47 -12.85 -13.19 5.61
N GLU A 48 -11.97 -14.11 5.20
CA GLU A 48 -10.77 -13.81 4.39
C GLU A 48 -11.17 -13.09 3.10
N ALA A 49 -12.14 -13.63 2.35
CA ALA A 49 -12.57 -13.03 1.08
C ALA A 49 -13.14 -11.61 1.26
N GLN A 50 -13.89 -11.35 2.34
CA GLN A 50 -14.43 -10.02 2.63
C GLN A 50 -13.32 -9.03 2.98
N LEU A 51 -12.28 -9.48 3.69
CA LEU A 51 -11.12 -8.65 4.01
C LEU A 51 -10.23 -8.44 2.78
N CYS A 52 -9.97 -9.45 1.95
CA CYS A 52 -9.07 -9.33 0.81
C CYS A 52 -9.67 -8.57 -0.39
N GLN A 53 -11.00 -8.38 -0.45
CA GLN A 53 -11.67 -7.68 -1.56
C GLN A 53 -11.61 -6.14 -1.45
N ARG A 54 -10.42 -5.58 -1.61
CA ARG A 54 -10.26 -4.13 -1.74
C ARG A 54 -10.63 -3.65 -3.14
N ARG A 55 -11.62 -2.75 -3.21
CA ARG A 55 -12.02 -2.10 -4.46
C ARG A 55 -11.34 -0.74 -4.55
N LEU A 56 -10.30 -0.67 -5.37
CA LEU A 56 -9.66 0.60 -5.70
C LEU A 56 -10.59 1.45 -6.60
N PRO A 57 -10.48 2.78 -6.63
CA PRO A 57 -11.22 3.65 -7.53
C PRO A 57 -10.60 3.61 -8.92
N ASP A 58 -11.35 4.10 -9.92
CA ASP A 58 -10.88 4.13 -11.31
C ASP A 58 -9.68 5.05 -11.51
N SER A 59 -9.57 6.12 -10.72
CA SER A 59 -8.39 6.97 -10.66
C SER A 59 -7.12 6.20 -10.29
N CYS A 60 -7.21 5.22 -9.39
CA CYS A 60 -6.09 4.31 -9.12
C CYS A 60 -5.89 3.30 -10.27
N ARG A 61 -6.95 2.60 -10.68
CA ARG A 61 -6.84 1.48 -11.64
C ARG A 61 -6.38 1.91 -13.03
N ASN A 62 -6.87 3.06 -13.50
CA ASN A 62 -6.75 3.45 -14.90
C ASN A 62 -5.75 4.59 -15.12
N ALA A 63 -5.44 5.38 -14.08
CA ALA A 63 -4.60 6.57 -14.23
C ALA A 63 -3.33 6.57 -13.34
N CYS A 64 -3.25 5.75 -12.30
CA CYS A 64 -2.14 5.82 -11.35
C CYS A 64 -0.97 4.90 -11.76
N ALA A 65 0.06 5.49 -12.36
CA ALA A 65 1.28 4.78 -12.79
C ALA A 65 2.02 4.03 -11.66
N VAL A 66 1.90 4.49 -10.42
CA VAL A 66 2.57 3.87 -9.26
C VAL A 66 1.72 2.82 -8.55
N LEU A 67 0.51 2.53 -9.04
CA LEU A 67 -0.37 1.51 -8.44
C LEU A 67 0.31 0.14 -8.28
N PRO A 68 1.09 -0.39 -9.25
CA PRO A 68 1.76 -1.68 -9.06
C PRO A 68 2.70 -1.73 -7.86
N LEU A 69 3.23 -0.58 -7.44
CA LEU A 69 4.16 -0.46 -6.30
C LEU A 69 3.45 -0.13 -4.99
N CYS A 70 2.34 0.63 -5.03
CA CYS A 70 1.65 1.07 -3.81
C CYS A 70 0.44 0.20 -3.44
N LYS A 71 -0.25 -0.41 -4.41
CA LYS A 71 -1.47 -1.22 -4.23
C LYS A 71 -2.57 -0.54 -3.41
N GLY A 72 -2.66 0.79 -3.49
CA GLY A 72 -3.58 1.62 -2.69
C GLY A 72 -3.02 2.08 -1.33
N GLY A 73 -1.76 1.77 -1.01
CA GLY A 73 -1.12 2.18 0.24
C GLY A 73 -1.51 1.33 1.45
N CYS A 74 -1.21 1.82 2.64
CA CYS A 74 -1.37 1.07 3.89
C CYS A 74 -2.82 1.02 4.36
N ARG A 75 -3.42 -0.18 4.37
CA ARG A 75 -4.78 -0.41 4.88
C ARG A 75 -4.96 -0.04 6.36
N ASN A 76 -3.92 -0.24 7.18
CA ASN A 76 -3.98 0.16 8.59
C ASN A 76 -4.00 1.69 8.75
N GLN A 77 -3.28 2.43 7.91
CA GLN A 77 -3.35 3.89 7.93
C GLN A 77 -4.70 4.40 7.44
N ALA A 78 -5.28 3.76 6.41
CA ALA A 78 -6.65 4.05 5.98
C ALA A 78 -7.67 3.79 7.11
N LEU A 79 -7.52 2.67 7.84
CA LEU A 79 -8.34 2.36 9.01
C LEU A 79 -8.21 3.42 10.11
N VAL A 80 -6.99 3.80 10.48
CA VAL A 80 -6.76 4.80 11.54
C VAL A 80 -7.29 6.16 11.14
N ALA A 81 -7.07 6.59 9.90
CA ALA A 81 -7.44 7.93 9.45
C ALA A 81 -8.93 8.06 9.11
N ARG A 82 -9.57 6.98 8.62
CA ARG A 82 -10.91 7.04 8.00
C ARG A 82 -11.90 6.00 8.54
N GLY A 83 -11.48 5.12 9.44
CA GLY A 83 -12.31 4.03 9.96
C GLY A 83 -12.60 2.92 8.94
N ASP A 84 -11.87 2.88 7.81
CA ASP A 84 -12.09 1.91 6.74
C ASP A 84 -10.78 1.19 6.37
N PHE A 85 -10.68 -0.08 6.74
CA PHE A 85 -9.52 -0.93 6.43
C PHE A 85 -9.38 -1.22 4.93
N ASN A 86 -10.47 -1.19 4.18
CA ASN A 86 -10.43 -1.35 2.72
C ASN A 86 -10.28 0.00 2.00
N GLY A 87 -10.24 1.11 2.75
CA GLY A 87 -10.03 2.46 2.25
C GLY A 87 -8.63 2.68 1.69
N ILE A 88 -8.33 3.88 1.18
CA ILE A 88 -7.05 4.23 0.53
C ILE A 88 -6.24 5.17 1.41
N ASP A 89 -4.95 4.87 1.55
CA ASP A 89 -3.94 5.76 2.10
C ASP A 89 -3.00 6.16 0.96
N CYS A 90 -3.41 7.18 0.20
CA CYS A 90 -2.66 7.62 -0.98
C CYS A 90 -1.45 8.44 -0.54
N ARG A 91 -0.26 7.89 -0.78
CA ARG A 91 1.06 8.52 -0.54
C ARG A 91 1.86 8.64 -1.83
N ARG A 92 1.15 9.01 -2.91
CA ARG A 92 1.70 8.97 -4.28
C ARG A 92 2.93 9.85 -4.40
N ASP A 93 2.84 11.08 -3.92
CA ASP A 93 3.88 12.07 -4.15
C ASP A 93 5.13 11.75 -3.32
N GLU A 94 4.94 11.26 -2.08
CA GLU A 94 6.05 10.74 -1.27
C GLU A 94 6.68 9.50 -1.91
N LEU A 95 5.87 8.56 -2.43
CA LEU A 95 6.39 7.37 -3.10
C LEU A 95 7.16 7.73 -4.38
N LEU A 96 6.64 8.67 -5.19
CA LEU A 96 7.33 9.16 -6.39
C LEU A 96 8.66 9.83 -6.05
N PHE A 97 8.68 10.66 -5.00
CA PHE A 97 9.92 11.25 -4.50
C PHE A 97 10.94 10.18 -4.12
N LEU A 98 10.51 9.16 -3.35
CA LEU A 98 11.40 8.07 -2.92
C LEU A 98 11.90 7.25 -4.12
N ILE A 99 11.04 6.94 -5.09
CA ILE A 99 11.42 6.22 -6.32
C ILE A 99 12.45 7.04 -7.10
N LYS A 100 12.21 8.35 -7.29
CA LYS A 100 13.15 9.25 -7.97
C LYS A 100 14.49 9.27 -7.26
N TYR A 101 14.49 9.46 -5.94
CA TYR A 101 15.70 9.46 -5.13
C TYR A 101 16.46 8.13 -5.25
N TYR A 102 15.75 7.01 -5.19
CA TYR A 102 16.33 5.68 -5.32
C TYR A 102 16.99 5.49 -6.68
N VAL A 103 16.28 5.78 -7.79
CA VAL A 103 16.81 5.61 -9.15
C VAL A 103 18.05 6.48 -9.38
N VAL A 104 18.02 7.76 -9.00
CA VAL A 104 19.17 8.67 -9.10
C VAL A 104 20.36 8.10 -8.33
N THR A 105 20.13 7.65 -7.10
CA THR A 105 21.18 7.07 -6.26
C THR A 105 21.81 5.83 -6.90
N GLU A 106 21.01 4.94 -7.49
CA GLU A 106 21.52 3.74 -8.15
C GLU A 106 22.28 4.07 -9.45
N ILE A 107 21.84 5.06 -10.22
CA ILE A 107 22.53 5.51 -11.45
C ILE A 107 23.87 6.17 -11.13
N MET A 108 23.92 7.01 -10.09
CA MET A 108 25.17 7.61 -9.63
C MET A 108 26.16 6.55 -9.15
N LYS A 109 25.70 5.51 -8.43
CA LYS A 109 26.55 4.36 -8.05
C LYS A 109 27.06 3.60 -9.27
N ALA A 110 26.28 3.53 -10.34
CA ALA A 110 26.67 2.88 -11.60
C ALA A 110 27.62 3.74 -12.47
N GLY A 111 27.88 5.00 -12.08
CA GLY A 111 28.81 5.88 -12.79
C GLY A 111 28.26 6.48 -14.09
N VAL A 112 26.93 6.56 -14.24
CA VAL A 112 26.27 7.07 -15.45
C VAL A 112 25.84 8.53 -15.24
N ALA A 113 26.17 9.42 -16.18
CA ALA A 113 25.70 10.81 -16.21
C ALA A 113 24.20 10.89 -16.55
N PHE A 114 23.50 11.89 -16.00
CA PHE A 114 22.04 11.89 -15.90
C PHE A 114 21.44 13.20 -16.42
N ASP A 115 21.05 13.21 -17.69
CA ASP A 115 20.90 14.46 -18.44
C ASP A 115 19.46 14.84 -18.84
N ALA A 116 18.43 14.03 -18.55
CA ALA A 116 17.04 14.37 -18.94
C ALA A 116 15.98 13.67 -18.09
N TRP A 117 15.29 14.40 -17.19
CA TRP A 117 14.35 13.79 -16.22
C TRP A 117 13.00 14.48 -16.01
N ASP A 118 12.85 15.74 -16.41
CA ASP A 118 11.63 16.49 -16.10
C ASP A 118 10.42 16.07 -16.97
N GLU A 119 10.63 15.35 -18.07
CA GLU A 119 9.56 14.96 -19.00
C GLU A 119 8.80 13.67 -18.63
N VAL A 120 9.36 12.81 -17.77
CA VAL A 120 8.84 11.43 -17.57
C VAL A 120 7.81 11.32 -16.43
N PHE A 121 7.82 12.24 -15.46
CA PHE A 121 7.05 12.07 -14.21
C PHE A 121 6.00 13.15 -13.92
N ASP A 122 5.88 14.17 -14.76
CA ASP A 122 5.06 15.37 -14.49
C ASP A 122 3.58 15.23 -14.91
N HIS A 123 3.00 14.04 -14.76
CA HIS A 123 1.55 13.87 -14.95
C HIS A 123 0.80 14.11 -13.63
N PRO A 124 -0.12 15.12 -13.57
CA PRO A 124 -0.86 15.44 -12.36
C PRO A 124 -1.81 14.31 -11.98
N CYS A 125 -1.87 14.01 -10.68
CA CYS A 125 -2.85 13.09 -10.13
C CYS A 125 -4.25 13.72 -10.17
N SER A 126 -5.30 12.92 -10.39
CA SER A 126 -6.69 13.41 -10.43
C SER A 126 -7.09 14.13 -9.13
N PRO A 127 -8.02 15.10 -9.17
CA PRO A 127 -8.44 15.89 -8.00
C PRO A 127 -8.89 15.06 -6.79
N GLU A 128 -9.43 13.87 -7.05
CA GLU A 128 -9.84 12.89 -6.03
C GLU A 128 -8.69 12.44 -5.09
N CYS A 129 -7.45 12.51 -5.57
CA CYS A 129 -6.25 12.13 -4.82
C CYS A 129 -5.57 13.32 -4.11
N GLN A 130 -5.95 14.56 -4.46
CA GLN A 130 -5.28 15.78 -4.00
C GLN A 130 -5.83 16.29 -2.64
N GLY A 131 -6.88 15.66 -2.10
CA GLY A 131 -7.50 16.04 -0.82
C GLY A 131 -6.73 15.65 0.45
N LEU A 132 -5.41 15.39 0.37
CA LEU A 132 -4.58 14.96 1.50
C LEU A 132 -3.32 15.82 1.68
N ALA A 133 -3.44 17.13 1.43
CA ALA A 133 -2.47 18.07 1.95
C ALA A 133 -2.57 18.10 3.48
N TRP A 134 -1.61 17.47 4.15
CA TRP A 134 -1.42 17.61 5.58
C TRP A 134 -0.99 19.05 5.86
N HIS A 135 -1.90 19.87 6.40
CA HIS A 135 -1.50 21.02 7.20
C HIS A 135 -0.85 20.47 8.47
N ILE A 136 0.47 20.48 8.50
CA ILE A 136 1.28 20.49 9.73
C ILE A 136 1.57 21.95 10.04
#